data_AF-A0A7T5RJV1-F1
#
_entry.id   AF-A0A7T5RJV1-F1
#
_cell.length_a   1.000
_cell.length_b   1.000
_cell.length_c   1.000
_cell.angle_alpha   90.00
_cell.angle_beta   90.00
_cell.angle_gamma   90.00
#
_symmetry.space_group_name_H-M   'P 1'
#
loop_
_entity.id
_entity.type
_entity.pdbx_description
1 polymer ?
#
loop_
_entity_poly.entity_id
_entity_poly.type
_entity_poly.pdbx_seq_one_letter_code
_entity_poly.pdbx_strand_id
1 'polypeptide(L)'
;MFKSLLRFLVPVLGIILIGGGVWYGIQYWRYINSEEYQAIKYTKEITKKYAEDTFGGDTPEETLRLFIDALKKGDTDLAARYFILDKQEEWKEDLAKIKEKGLLKDMIRDLERLEKSKEEPEEVFYVTTNEANVVSVQLIVGKNPYSKKWKIYEL
;
A
#
# COMPACT_ATOMS: atom_id res chain seq x y z
N MET A 1 -4.94 3.89 -69.51
CA MET A 1 -4.79 5.11 -68.68
C MET A 1 -4.77 4.82 -67.17
N PHE A 2 -5.56 3.87 -66.64
CA PHE A 2 -5.61 3.58 -65.19
C PHE A 2 -4.34 2.94 -64.58
N LYS A 3 -3.63 2.08 -65.35
CA LYS A 3 -2.40 1.41 -64.87
C LYS A 3 -1.20 2.35 -64.67
N SER A 4 -1.14 3.50 -65.36
CA SER A 4 -0.04 4.46 -65.18
C SER A 4 -0.24 5.32 -63.93
N LEU A 5 -1.48 5.70 -63.59
CA LEU A 5 -1.80 6.47 -62.38
C LEU A 5 -1.54 5.67 -61.09
N LEU A 6 -1.87 4.36 -61.10
CA LEU A 6 -1.69 3.48 -59.95
C LEU A 6 -0.21 3.32 -59.55
N ARG A 7 0.72 3.39 -60.51
CA ARG A 7 2.17 3.31 -60.25
C ARG A 7 2.72 4.51 -59.48
N PHE A 8 2.04 5.66 -59.54
CA PHE A 8 2.43 6.87 -58.78
C PHE A 8 1.70 6.99 -57.43
N LEU A 9 0.55 6.32 -57.26
CA LEU A 9 -0.20 6.33 -55.99
C LEU A 9 0.43 5.45 -54.90
N VAL A 10 1.00 4.30 -55.28
CA VAL A 10 1.65 3.37 -54.33
C VAL A 10 2.79 4.01 -53.53
N PRO A 11 3.77 4.73 -54.13
CA PRO A 11 4.83 5.37 -53.34
C PRO A 11 4.30 6.51 -52.46
N VAL A 12 3.28 7.24 -52.91
CA VAL A 12 2.64 8.31 -52.12
C VAL A 12 1.92 7.73 -50.90
N LEU A 13 1.18 6.63 -51.06
CA LEU A 13 0.57 5.91 -49.95
C LEU A 13 1.62 5.37 -48.98
N GLY A 14 2.75 4.87 -49.50
CA GLY A 14 3.89 4.45 -48.68
C GLY A 14 4.44 5.59 -47.82
N ILE A 15 4.62 6.78 -48.40
CA ILE A 15 5.09 7.97 -47.68
C ILE A 15 4.06 8.42 -46.63
N ILE A 16 2.77 8.39 -46.94
CA ILE A 16 1.70 8.73 -45.99
C ILE A 16 1.67 7.76 -44.82
N LEU A 17 1.81 6.45 -45.06
CA LEU A 17 1.85 5.44 -44.01
C LEU A 17 3.08 5.58 -43.11
N ILE A 18 4.26 5.83 -43.71
CA ILE A 18 5.50 6.07 -42.96
C ILE A 18 5.38 7.35 -42.14
N GLY A 19 4.94 8.45 -42.76
CA GLY A 19 4.75 9.74 -42.08
C GLY A 19 3.73 9.66 -40.95
N GLY A 20 2.62 8.96 -41.17
CA GLY A 20 1.61 8.69 -40.14
C GLY A 20 2.15 7.84 -39.00
N GLY A 21 2.94 6.80 -39.30
CA GLY A 21 3.60 5.97 -38.30
C GLY A 21 4.62 6.73 -37.46
N VAL A 22 5.45 7.57 -38.10
CA VAL A 22 6.42 8.44 -37.41
C VAL A 22 5.68 9.45 -36.52
N TRP A 23 4.64 10.10 -37.04
CA TRP A 23 3.84 11.06 -36.27
C TRP A 23 3.17 10.39 -35.06
N TYR A 24 2.56 9.22 -35.25
CA TYR A 24 1.97 8.43 -34.17
C TYR A 24 3.01 8.04 -33.12
N GLY A 25 4.20 7.60 -33.55
CA GLY A 25 5.31 7.25 -32.66
C GLY A 25 5.78 8.45 -31.82
N ILE A 26 5.89 9.64 -32.41
CA ILE A 26 6.25 10.87 -31.67
C ILE A 26 5.17 11.23 -30.65
N GLN A 27 3.88 11.15 -31.03
CA GLN A 27 2.78 11.41 -30.11
C GLN A 27 2.76 10.43 -28.94
N TYR A 28 2.95 9.14 -29.22
CA TYR A 28 3.02 8.10 -28.19
C TYR A 28 4.22 8.30 -27.25
N TRP A 29 5.40 8.59 -27.81
CA TRP A 29 6.60 8.87 -27.02
C TRP A 29 6.42 10.11 -26.13
N ARG A 30 5.76 11.16 -26.63
CA ARG A 30 5.44 12.34 -25.81
C ARG A 30 4.44 12.02 -24.70
N TYR A 31 3.46 11.15 -24.97
CA TYR A 31 2.47 10.73 -23.97
C TYR A 31 3.11 9.92 -22.84
N ILE A 32 3.95 8.92 -23.13
CA ILE A 32 4.58 8.10 -22.09
C ILE A 32 5.62 8.87 -21.24
N ASN A 33 6.18 9.95 -21.78
CA ASN A 33 7.08 10.85 -21.06
C ASN A 33 6.36 12.03 -20.41
N SER A 34 5.02 12.11 -20.52
CA SER A 34 4.27 13.15 -19.82
C SER A 34 4.24 12.88 -18.32
N GLU A 35 4.21 13.95 -17.52
CA GLU A 35 4.07 13.85 -16.07
C GLU A 35 2.78 13.10 -15.68
N GLU A 36 1.71 13.31 -16.44
CA GLU A 36 0.42 12.65 -16.24
C GLU A 36 0.53 11.12 -16.38
N TYR A 37 1.20 10.62 -17.43
CA TYR A 37 1.38 9.18 -17.61
C TYR A 37 2.21 8.57 -16.48
N GLN A 38 3.26 9.26 -16.04
CA GLN A 38 4.09 8.81 -14.92
C GLN A 38 3.29 8.78 -13.61
N ALA A 39 2.46 9.80 -13.35
CA ALA A 39 1.59 9.83 -12.18
C ALA A 39 0.55 8.69 -12.19
N ILE A 40 -0.06 8.42 -13.34
CA ILE A 40 -0.99 7.29 -13.52
C ILE A 40 -0.28 5.96 -13.29
N LYS A 41 0.90 5.79 -13.88
CA LYS A 41 1.70 4.57 -13.75
C LYS A 41 2.11 4.34 -12.30
N TYR A 42 2.63 5.38 -11.63
CA TYR A 42 2.99 5.33 -10.22
C TYR A 42 1.80 4.96 -9.34
N THR A 43 0.65 5.62 -9.53
CA THR A 43 -0.58 5.32 -8.79
C THR A 43 -1.01 3.88 -8.97
N LYS A 44 -0.98 3.38 -10.22
CA LYS A 44 -1.31 2.00 -10.54
C LYS A 44 -0.37 1.00 -9.87
N GLU A 45 0.94 1.28 -9.85
CA GLU A 45 1.92 0.44 -9.19
C GLU A 45 1.72 0.41 -7.67
N ILE A 46 1.49 1.56 -7.04
CA ILE A 46 1.21 1.64 -5.60
C ILE A 46 -0.09 0.92 -5.26
N THR A 47 -1.19 1.20 -5.97
CA THR A 47 -2.47 0.49 -5.82
C THR A 47 -2.30 -1.02 -5.94
N LYS A 48 -1.50 -1.47 -6.92
CA LYS A 48 -1.20 -2.90 -7.08
C LYS A 48 -0.49 -3.47 -5.85
N LYS A 49 0.53 -2.80 -5.33
CA LYS A 49 1.23 -3.24 -4.10
C LYS A 49 0.29 -3.33 -2.90
N TYR A 50 -0.58 -2.32 -2.71
CA TYR A 50 -1.56 -2.33 -1.64
C TYR A 50 -2.62 -3.42 -1.79
N ALA A 51 -2.96 -3.82 -3.02
CA ALA A 51 -3.87 -4.93 -3.29
C ALA A 51 -3.21 -6.31 -3.07
N GLU A 52 -1.92 -6.43 -3.40
CA GLU A 52 -1.12 -7.66 -3.21
C GLU A 52 -0.70 -7.86 -1.75
N ASP A 53 -0.79 -6.83 -0.90
CA ASP A 53 -0.58 -6.94 0.54
C ASP A 53 -1.78 -7.59 1.24
N THR A 54 -1.70 -8.91 1.36
CA THR A 54 -2.72 -9.77 1.98
C THR A 54 -2.52 -10.00 3.48
N PHE A 55 -1.60 -9.29 4.15
CA PHE A 55 -1.42 -9.42 5.60
C PHE A 55 -2.57 -8.74 6.35
N GLY A 56 -2.83 -9.20 7.58
CA GLY A 56 -3.95 -8.72 8.39
C GLY A 56 -5.11 -9.70 8.44
N GLY A 57 -6.04 -9.41 9.34
CA GLY A 57 -7.26 -10.18 9.56
C GLY A 57 -8.42 -9.72 8.69
N ASP A 58 -9.49 -10.51 8.69
CA ASP A 58 -10.79 -10.13 8.13
C ASP A 58 -11.56 -9.20 9.08
N THR A 59 -11.13 -9.10 10.33
CA THR A 59 -11.63 -8.16 11.35
C THR A 59 -10.47 -7.37 11.99
N PRO A 60 -10.75 -6.20 12.61
CA PRO A 60 -9.72 -5.45 13.32
C PRO A 60 -9.20 -6.21 14.54
N GLU A 61 -10.07 -6.94 15.26
CA GLU A 61 -9.69 -7.79 16.40
C GLU A 61 -8.77 -8.93 15.97
N GLU A 62 -9.02 -9.54 14.80
CA GLU A 62 -8.16 -10.58 14.26
C GLU A 62 -6.78 -10.03 13.91
N THR A 63 -6.72 -8.84 13.33
CA THR A 63 -5.45 -8.16 13.00
C THR A 63 -4.64 -7.86 14.25
N LEU A 64 -5.29 -7.31 15.29
CA LEU A 64 -4.65 -7.05 16.57
C LEU A 64 -4.11 -8.34 17.20
N ARG A 65 -4.89 -9.43 17.18
CA ARG A 65 -4.44 -10.73 17.69
C ARG A 65 -3.22 -11.25 16.91
N LEU A 66 -3.26 -11.21 15.58
CA LEU A 66 -2.14 -11.65 14.73
C LEU A 66 -0.87 -10.84 15.00
N PHE A 67 -1.01 -9.53 15.18
CA PHE A 67 0.07 -8.64 15.56
C PHE A 67 0.68 -9.01 16.91
N ILE A 68 -0.14 -9.14 17.95
CA ILE A 68 0.31 -9.55 19.30
C ILE A 68 0.97 -10.93 19.26
N ASP A 69 0.43 -11.89 18.50
CA ASP A 69 0.99 -13.24 18.36
C ASP A 69 2.37 -13.23 17.69
N ALA A 70 2.59 -12.37 16.70
CA ALA A 70 3.91 -12.17 16.10
C ALA A 70 4.90 -11.56 17.09
N LEU A 71 4.49 -10.55 17.86
CA LEU A 71 5.32 -9.96 18.91
C LEU A 71 5.68 -10.99 20.01
N LYS A 72 4.73 -11.83 20.44
CA LYS A 72 4.97 -12.91 21.42
C LYS A 72 6.00 -13.93 20.94
N LYS A 73 6.07 -14.18 19.64
CA LYS A 73 7.10 -15.02 19.01
C LYS A 73 8.43 -14.29 18.82
N GLY A 74 8.48 -13.00 19.11
CA GLY A 74 9.64 -12.14 18.84
C GLY A 74 9.89 -11.91 17.35
N ASP A 75 8.88 -12.15 16.50
CA ASP A 75 8.94 -11.99 15.05
C ASP A 75 8.54 -10.55 14.67
N THR A 76 9.50 -9.64 14.78
CA THR A 76 9.33 -8.21 14.50
C THR A 76 9.07 -7.95 13.02
N ASP A 77 9.61 -8.79 12.14
CA ASP A 77 9.38 -8.71 10.70
C ASP A 77 7.93 -9.02 10.36
N LEU A 78 7.39 -10.13 10.90
CA LEU A 78 5.98 -10.47 10.70
C LEU A 78 5.04 -9.44 11.35
N ALA A 79 5.38 -8.98 12.55
CA ALA A 79 4.58 -7.97 13.25
C ALA A 79 4.45 -6.66 12.45
N ALA A 80 5.56 -6.20 11.85
CA ALA A 80 5.57 -5.01 11.00
C ALA A 80 4.69 -5.15 9.75
N ARG A 81 4.50 -6.36 9.20
CA ARG A 81 3.65 -6.57 8.00
C ARG A 81 2.16 -6.38 8.26
N TYR A 82 1.72 -6.33 9.52
CA TYR A 82 0.34 -6.00 9.85
C TYR A 82 0.04 -4.50 9.77
N PHE A 83 1.06 -3.66 9.62
CA PHE A 83 0.89 -2.25 9.31
C PHE A 83 0.57 -2.02 7.83
N ILE A 84 0.03 -0.84 7.53
CA ILE A 84 -0.09 -0.35 6.15
C ILE A 84 1.28 -0.31 5.48
N LEU A 85 1.30 -0.51 4.15
CA LEU A 85 2.53 -0.70 3.37
C LEU A 85 3.61 0.34 3.67
N ASP A 86 3.22 1.61 3.72
CA ASP A 86 4.15 2.74 3.91
C ASP A 86 4.80 2.77 5.30
N LYS A 87 4.21 2.08 6.28
CA LYS A 87 4.67 2.01 7.68
C LYS A 87 5.43 0.73 8.01
N GLN A 88 5.46 -0.27 7.13
CA GLN A 88 6.05 -1.58 7.45
C GLN A 88 7.56 -1.48 7.72
N GLU A 89 8.30 -0.68 6.94
CA GLU A 89 9.75 -0.56 7.15
C GLU A 89 10.07 0.23 8.43
N GLU A 90 9.34 1.32 8.69
CA GLU A 90 9.45 2.12 9.92
C GLU A 90 9.21 1.24 11.17
N TRP A 91 8.09 0.51 11.20
CA TRP A 91 7.76 -0.34 12.33
C TRP A 91 8.66 -1.55 12.46
N LYS A 92 9.21 -2.08 11.36
CA LYS A 92 10.21 -3.14 11.44
C LYS A 92 11.44 -2.67 12.20
N GLU A 93 11.96 -1.48 11.88
CA GLU A 93 13.10 -0.90 12.59
C GLU A 93 12.76 -0.61 14.06
N ASP A 94 11.60 -0.04 14.33
CA ASP A 94 11.22 0.35 15.68
C ASP A 94 10.92 -0.85 16.57
N LEU A 95 10.25 -1.88 16.04
CA LEU A 95 10.06 -3.14 16.76
C LEU A 95 11.39 -3.85 17.03
N ALA A 96 12.35 -3.78 16.11
CA ALA A 96 13.70 -4.30 16.35
C ALA A 96 14.39 -3.56 17.51
N LYS A 97 14.34 -2.21 17.54
CA LYS A 97 14.87 -1.40 18.65
C LYS A 97 14.17 -1.71 19.98
N ILE A 98 12.85 -1.87 19.96
CA ILE A 98 12.04 -2.22 21.15
C ILE A 98 12.47 -3.60 21.68
N LYS A 99 12.66 -4.56 20.79
CA LYS A 99 13.13 -5.91 21.13
C LYS A 99 14.54 -5.88 21.71
N GLU A 100 15.47 -5.15 21.10
CA GLU A 100 16.85 -4.99 21.59
C GLU A 100 16.92 -4.37 22.99
N LYS A 101 16.01 -3.42 23.29
CA LYS A 101 15.88 -2.81 24.61
C LYS A 101 15.18 -3.70 25.64
N GLY A 102 14.71 -4.89 25.26
CA GLY A 102 13.96 -5.79 26.13
C GLY A 102 12.55 -5.30 26.49
N LEU A 103 12.02 -4.31 25.76
CA LEU A 103 10.74 -3.65 26.05
C LEU A 103 9.53 -4.34 25.39
N LEU A 104 9.77 -5.38 24.60
CA LEU A 104 8.72 -6.08 23.86
C LEU A 104 7.64 -6.66 24.79
N LYS A 105 8.02 -7.13 25.98
CA LYS A 105 7.08 -7.67 26.96
C LYS A 105 6.15 -6.59 27.53
N ASP A 106 6.67 -5.39 27.78
CA ASP A 106 5.86 -4.27 28.27
C ASP A 106 4.88 -3.80 27.18
N MET A 107 5.35 -3.69 25.94
CA MET A 107 4.51 -3.38 24.79
C MET A 107 3.37 -4.40 24.64
N ILE A 108 3.66 -5.71 24.70
CA ILE A 108 2.63 -6.76 24.62
C ILE A 108 1.60 -6.60 25.74
N ARG A 109 2.03 -6.35 26.98
CA ARG A 109 1.12 -6.15 28.11
C ARG A 109 0.17 -4.97 27.89
N ASP A 110 0.67 -3.87 27.33
CA ASP A 110 -0.15 -2.69 27.08
C ASP A 110 -1.13 -2.93 25.92
N LEU A 111 -0.70 -3.64 24.88
CA LEU A 111 -1.54 -4.06 23.75
C LEU A 111 -2.66 -5.02 24.17
N GLU A 112 -2.40 -5.95 25.11
CA GLU A 112 -3.41 -6.89 25.64
C GLU A 112 -4.49 -6.20 26.48
N ARG A 113 -4.23 -4.98 26.95
CA ARG A 113 -5.17 -4.14 27.72
C ARG A 113 -5.90 -3.11 26.86
N LEU A 114 -5.74 -3.18 25.54
CA LEU A 114 -6.43 -2.29 24.63
C LEU A 114 -7.94 -2.56 24.65
N GLU A 115 -8.71 -1.50 24.80
CA GLU A 115 -10.15 -1.50 24.72
C GLU A 115 -10.60 -0.67 23.54
N LYS A 116 -11.67 -1.11 22.87
CA LYS A 116 -12.27 -0.38 21.76
C LYS A 116 -12.85 0.94 22.28
N SER A 117 -12.31 2.06 21.82
CA SER A 117 -12.78 3.40 22.20
C SER A 117 -13.76 3.99 21.19
N LYS A 118 -13.59 3.67 19.91
CA LYS A 118 -14.43 4.17 18.82
C LYS A 118 -14.43 3.19 17.66
N GLU A 119 -15.57 3.06 16.98
CA GLU A 119 -15.75 2.23 15.80
C GLU A 119 -16.46 3.02 14.71
N GLU A 120 -15.82 3.10 13.55
CA GLU A 120 -16.30 3.67 12.31
C GLU A 120 -16.38 2.55 11.25
N PRO A 121 -17.11 2.72 10.13
CA PRO A 121 -17.32 1.65 9.16
C PRO A 121 -16.06 0.97 8.62
N GLU A 122 -14.96 1.71 8.51
CA GLU A 122 -13.69 1.25 7.92
C GLU A 122 -12.49 1.45 8.87
N GLU A 123 -12.73 1.90 10.11
CA GLU A 123 -11.68 2.21 11.09
C GLU A 123 -12.13 1.92 12.52
N VAL A 124 -11.26 1.32 13.33
CA VAL A 124 -11.49 1.04 14.75
C VAL A 124 -10.33 1.57 15.56
N PHE A 125 -10.68 2.29 16.63
CA PHE A 125 -9.76 2.89 17.56
C PHE A 125 -9.74 2.06 18.83
N TYR A 126 -8.55 1.69 19.26
CA TYR A 126 -8.31 1.04 20.53
C TYR A 126 -7.43 1.94 21.39
N VAL A 127 -7.70 1.98 22.69
CA VAL A 127 -6.88 2.72 23.65
C VAL A 127 -6.67 1.89 24.91
N THR A 128 -5.59 2.17 25.62
CA THR A 128 -5.43 1.74 27.00
C THR A 128 -5.00 2.94 27.85
N THR A 129 -5.32 2.89 29.14
CA THR A 129 -5.00 3.97 30.07
C THR A 129 -4.07 3.49 31.18
N ASN A 130 -3.31 4.44 31.72
CA ASN A 130 -2.54 4.25 32.95
C ASN A 130 -3.42 4.40 34.20
N GLU A 131 -2.85 4.23 35.39
CA GLU A 131 -3.56 4.32 36.68
C GLU A 131 -4.21 5.68 36.93
N ALA A 132 -3.76 6.74 36.26
CA ALA A 132 -4.34 8.09 36.33
C ALA A 132 -5.47 8.31 35.29
N ASN A 133 -5.94 7.26 34.63
CA ASN A 133 -6.91 7.31 33.52
C ASN A 133 -6.45 8.16 32.33
N VAL A 134 -5.13 8.33 32.14
CA VAL A 134 -4.56 9.00 30.97
C VAL A 134 -4.26 7.94 29.91
N VAL A 135 -4.62 8.21 28.66
CA VAL A 135 -4.32 7.33 27.52
C VAL A 135 -2.81 7.12 27.43
N SER A 136 -2.39 5.86 27.48
CA SER A 136 -0.98 5.46 27.39
C SER A 136 -0.62 4.85 26.05
N VAL A 137 -1.55 4.14 25.40
CA VAL A 137 -1.39 3.59 24.05
C VAL A 137 -2.67 3.83 23.27
N GLN A 138 -2.51 4.19 22.00
CA GLN A 138 -3.58 4.27 21.02
C GLN A 138 -3.19 3.42 19.81
N LEU A 139 -4.12 2.60 19.34
CA LEU A 139 -3.96 1.80 18.13
C LEU A 139 -5.12 2.10 17.19
N ILE A 140 -4.81 2.40 15.94
CA ILE A 140 -5.82 2.58 14.88
C ILE A 140 -5.69 1.43 13.89
N VAL A 141 -6.76 0.66 13.73
CA VAL A 141 -6.86 -0.41 12.75
C VAL A 141 -7.88 -0.01 11.69
N GLY A 142 -7.46 0.05 10.43
CA GLY A 142 -8.32 0.44 9.32
C GLY A 142 -8.39 -0.64 8.24
N LYS A 143 -9.46 -0.64 7.46
CA LYS A 143 -9.63 -1.60 6.36
C LYS A 143 -8.93 -1.09 5.12
N ASN A 144 -8.00 -1.87 4.59
CA ASN A 144 -7.34 -1.56 3.33
C ASN A 144 -8.38 -1.59 2.18
N PRO A 145 -8.57 -0.49 1.44
CA PRO A 145 -9.61 -0.42 0.41
C PRO A 145 -9.34 -1.33 -0.79
N TYR A 146 -8.09 -1.77 -0.98
CA TYR A 146 -7.65 -2.60 -2.09
C TYR A 146 -7.67 -4.09 -1.75
N SER A 147 -6.99 -4.51 -0.67
CA SER A 147 -6.93 -5.93 -0.27
C SER A 147 -8.09 -6.38 0.62
N LYS A 148 -8.89 -5.44 1.15
CA LYS A 148 -10.02 -5.67 2.08
C LYS A 148 -9.62 -6.26 3.44
N LYS A 149 -8.31 -6.42 3.70
CA LYS A 149 -7.76 -6.82 4.99
C LYS A 149 -7.67 -5.63 5.93
N TRP A 150 -7.84 -5.89 7.23
CA TRP A 150 -7.62 -4.89 8.26
C TRP A 150 -6.12 -4.75 8.56
N LYS A 151 -5.67 -3.52 8.76
CA LYS A 151 -4.26 -3.13 8.87
C LYS A 151 -4.09 -2.11 9.99
N ILE A 152 -2.91 -2.09 10.59
CA ILE A 152 -2.55 -1.08 11.58
C ILE A 152 -2.10 0.19 10.85
N TYR A 153 -2.81 1.28 11.09
CA TYR A 153 -2.50 2.60 10.56
C TYR A 153 -1.62 3.37 11.54
N GLU A 154 -1.79 3.17 12.83
CA GLU A 154 -1.08 3.90 13.88
C GLU A 154 -1.00 3.06 15.16
N LEU A 155 0.13 3.18 15.85
CA LEU A 155 0.42 2.62 17.16
C LEU A 155 1.39 3.54 17.91
#